data_AF-A0A6A5ZIR5-F1
#
_entry.id   AF-A0A6A5ZIR5-F1
#
_cell.length_a   1.000
_cell.length_b   1.000
_cell.length_c   1.000
_cell.angle_alpha   90.00
_cell.angle_beta   90.00
_cell.angle_gamma   90.00
#
_symmetry.space_group_name_H-M   'P 1'
#
loop_
_entity.id
_entity.type
_entity.pdbx_description
1 polymer ?
#
loop_
_entity_poly.entity_id
_entity_poly.type
_entity_poly.pdbx_seq_one_letter_code
_entity_poly.pdbx_strand_id
1 'polypeptide(L)'
;MEATTPSNLESATTPQSELLNLPAELFSLVVEHFVLDYGLDRAMNLRYVCRAFDAEVVHSICTLRCLEEPWDNRNRYRHPSLLNRYLCSKAKPGLASRYYITKSINNSVDFILEQFPELDSKREEYTKNLCRCVVQTSRTDDVTSILHRYLETSGHYPTHQTSSRNAALADLEGSINGKGYSFIEHSEGAKLIENAFAAACCIGYAPFIQRYANEIRADTITDFGWPVTAAIVGGHGEILELLMEESCGINETEYPTTLPRNHGPMLRVIALSSKESEARQEYLRRAMLRAVAIGDLEATCDLLNLSRMVHRDIHAGLPFADWAQSKEDAYSGGGLFNAVLFVACYHGQEELASYAIKNDADVNCTPGRSVWGVRGVLPSTRTISSPIETAAGRGNNTVVRLLHKHGATATPTALGEAAKRGWIVVASTLLRAGAKLPYSTAENDALLRNVVERGHMNMVKLLWHK
;
A
#
# COMPACT_ATOMS: atom_id res chain seq x y z
N MET A 1 13.78 -75.51 -0.59
CA MET A 1 13.31 -75.08 -1.92
C MET A 1 12.80 -73.66 -1.79
N GLU A 2 13.64 -72.76 -2.28
CA GLU A 2 13.45 -71.35 -2.63
C GLU A 2 12.34 -70.53 -1.95
N ALA A 3 12.77 -69.66 -1.03
CA ALA A 3 12.13 -68.39 -0.76
C ALA A 3 13.16 -67.29 -1.05
N THR A 4 13.19 -66.84 -2.30
CA THR A 4 13.91 -65.63 -2.73
C THR A 4 13.11 -64.40 -2.34
N THR A 5 13.64 -63.61 -1.41
CA THR A 5 13.26 -62.22 -1.20
C THR A 5 14.03 -61.31 -2.17
N PRO A 6 13.33 -60.47 -2.95
CA PRO A 6 13.82 -59.17 -3.36
C PRO A 6 13.02 -58.11 -2.58
N SER A 7 13.44 -56.88 -2.33
CA SER A 7 14.66 -56.10 -2.54
C SER A 7 14.22 -54.69 -2.11
N ASN A 8 15.06 -53.96 -1.40
CA ASN A 8 15.13 -52.50 -1.40
C ASN A 8 13.79 -51.73 -1.29
N LEU A 9 13.44 -51.35 -0.05
CA LEU A 9 12.78 -50.07 0.18
C LEU A 9 13.80 -48.96 -0.18
N GLU A 10 13.89 -48.62 -1.46
CA GLU A 10 14.38 -47.30 -1.83
C GLU A 10 13.35 -46.28 -1.31
N SER A 11 13.77 -45.52 -0.31
CA SER A 11 13.09 -44.30 0.11
C SER A 11 13.03 -43.38 -1.09
N ALA A 12 11.86 -43.28 -1.73
CA ALA A 12 11.57 -42.26 -2.70
C ALA A 12 11.65 -40.88 -2.00
N THR A 13 12.85 -40.30 -1.98
CA THR A 13 13.05 -38.89 -1.69
C THR A 13 12.29 -38.12 -2.75
N THR A 14 11.27 -37.38 -2.32
CA THR A 14 10.48 -36.55 -3.21
C THR A 14 11.40 -35.55 -3.95
N PRO A 15 11.18 -35.28 -5.24
CA PRO A 15 12.04 -34.41 -6.06
C PRO A 15 12.15 -32.96 -5.55
N GLN A 16 11.27 -32.54 -4.62
CA GLN A 16 11.40 -31.27 -3.91
C GLN A 16 12.68 -31.19 -3.04
N SER A 17 13.23 -32.32 -2.60
CA SER A 17 14.42 -32.36 -1.76
C SER A 17 15.72 -32.10 -2.53
N GLU A 18 15.83 -32.53 -3.79
CA GLU A 18 17.09 -32.46 -4.54
C GLU A 18 17.45 -31.03 -4.97
N LEU A 19 16.48 -30.24 -5.41
CA LEU A 19 16.75 -28.87 -5.88
C LEU A 19 17.12 -27.92 -4.72
N LEU A 20 16.50 -28.10 -3.56
CA LEU A 20 16.80 -27.30 -2.36
C LEU A 20 18.14 -27.68 -1.71
N ASN A 21 18.70 -28.84 -2.06
CA ASN A 21 20.00 -29.30 -1.59
C ASN A 21 21.16 -28.84 -2.48
N LEU A 22 20.88 -28.14 -3.58
CA LEU A 22 21.92 -27.55 -4.42
C LEU A 22 22.67 -26.45 -3.64
N PRO A 23 23.97 -26.23 -3.96
CA PRO A 23 24.67 -25.00 -3.59
C PRO A 23 23.84 -23.77 -3.96
N ALA A 24 23.88 -22.75 -3.11
CA ALA A 24 23.02 -21.57 -3.25
C ALA A 24 23.19 -20.88 -4.61
N GLU A 25 24.41 -20.90 -5.16
CA GLU A 25 24.75 -20.33 -6.46
C GLU A 25 24.08 -21.09 -7.60
N LEU A 26 24.07 -22.42 -7.54
CA LEU A 26 23.41 -23.25 -8.56
C LEU A 26 21.90 -23.15 -8.46
N PHE A 27 21.36 -23.12 -7.24
CA PHE A 27 19.94 -22.88 -7.03
C PHE A 27 19.49 -21.54 -7.60
N SER A 28 20.25 -20.47 -7.32
CA SER A 28 20.02 -19.12 -7.86
C SER A 28 20.03 -19.12 -9.39
N LEU A 29 21.06 -19.72 -10.00
CA LEU A 29 21.19 -19.79 -11.45
C LEU A 29 20.05 -20.57 -12.12
N VAL A 30 19.57 -21.66 -11.49
CA VAL A 30 18.40 -22.41 -11.97
C VAL A 30 17.14 -21.54 -11.95
N VAL A 31 16.92 -20.79 -10.87
CA VAL A 31 15.75 -19.90 -10.76
C VAL A 31 15.85 -18.73 -11.75
N GLU A 32 17.03 -18.14 -11.94
CA GLU A 32 17.26 -17.10 -12.92
C GLU A 32 16.95 -17.57 -14.35
N HIS A 33 17.48 -18.72 -14.75
CA HIS A 33 17.16 -19.34 -16.04
C HIS A 33 15.66 -19.64 -16.17
N PHE A 34 15.03 -20.12 -15.11
CA PHE A 34 13.59 -20.34 -15.12
C PHE A 34 12.81 -19.04 -15.38
N VAL A 35 13.20 -17.92 -14.77
CA VAL A 35 12.57 -16.62 -15.01
C VAL A 35 12.74 -16.17 -16.46
N LEU A 36 13.92 -16.36 -17.04
CA LEU A 36 14.22 -15.99 -18.43
C LEU A 36 13.44 -16.85 -19.43
N ASP A 37 13.43 -18.18 -19.24
CA ASP A 37 12.87 -19.12 -20.21
C ASP A 37 11.35 -19.21 -20.15
N TYR A 38 10.77 -19.09 -18.95
CA TYR A 38 9.34 -19.33 -18.70
C TYR A 38 8.54 -18.07 -18.39
N GLY A 39 9.20 -16.93 -18.24
CA GLY A 39 8.57 -15.65 -18.01
C GLY A 39 8.15 -15.39 -16.55
N LEU A 40 7.81 -14.13 -16.29
CA LEU A 40 7.48 -13.62 -14.96
C LEU A 40 6.24 -14.32 -14.34
N ASP A 41 5.23 -14.62 -15.16
CA ASP A 41 3.99 -15.28 -14.69
C ASP A 41 4.25 -16.65 -14.07
N ARG A 42 5.07 -17.47 -14.72
CA ARG A 42 5.41 -18.80 -14.20
C ARG A 42 6.38 -18.71 -13.04
N ALA A 43 7.36 -17.81 -13.09
CA ALA A 43 8.31 -17.59 -12.02
C ALA A 43 7.61 -17.20 -10.71
N MET A 44 6.60 -16.30 -10.78
CA MET A 44 5.86 -15.86 -9.61
C MET A 44 5.07 -16.97 -8.91
N ASN A 45 4.70 -18.03 -9.64
CA ASN A 45 4.06 -19.21 -9.02
C ASN A 45 5.02 -20.03 -8.16
N LEU A 46 6.34 -20.01 -8.46
CA LEU A 46 7.33 -20.72 -7.65
C LEU A 46 7.43 -20.17 -6.23
N ARG A 47 7.04 -18.91 -6.02
CA ARG A 47 7.00 -18.28 -4.67
C ARG A 47 6.08 -19.01 -3.69
N TYR A 48 5.10 -19.77 -4.20
CA TYR A 48 4.19 -20.56 -3.37
C TYR A 48 4.77 -21.92 -2.94
N VAL A 49 5.93 -22.32 -3.47
CA VAL A 49 6.55 -23.61 -3.13
C VAL A 49 7.13 -23.57 -1.71
N CYS A 50 8.05 -22.64 -1.44
CA CYS A 50 8.62 -22.43 -0.11
C CYS A 50 9.30 -21.05 -0.02
N ARG A 51 9.76 -20.68 1.19
CA ARG A 51 10.44 -19.40 1.43
C ARG A 51 11.74 -19.23 0.64
N ALA A 52 12.46 -20.31 0.35
CA ALA A 52 13.70 -20.25 -0.44
C ALA A 52 13.39 -19.84 -1.89
N PHE A 53 12.40 -20.48 -2.52
CA PHE A 53 11.92 -20.06 -3.84
C PHE A 53 11.35 -18.65 -3.83
N ASP A 54 10.59 -18.25 -2.80
CA ASP A 54 10.10 -16.87 -2.70
C ASP A 54 11.23 -15.84 -2.69
N ALA A 55 12.26 -16.07 -1.87
CA ALA A 55 13.42 -15.19 -1.78
C ALA A 55 14.18 -15.13 -3.11
N GLU A 56 14.44 -16.28 -3.72
CA GLU A 56 15.25 -16.37 -4.93
C GLU A 56 14.54 -15.81 -6.16
N VAL A 57 13.25 -16.11 -6.35
CA VAL A 57 12.46 -15.53 -7.44
C VAL A 57 12.45 -14.00 -7.34
N VAL A 58 12.25 -13.45 -6.14
CA VAL A 58 12.29 -12.00 -5.95
C VAL A 58 13.69 -11.44 -6.22
N HIS A 59 14.75 -12.16 -5.83
CA HIS A 59 16.12 -11.80 -6.14
C HIS A 59 16.37 -11.75 -7.66
N SER A 60 16.08 -12.83 -8.38
CA SER A 60 16.23 -12.94 -9.83
C SER A 60 15.46 -11.86 -10.57
N ILE A 61 14.21 -11.57 -10.17
CA ILE A 61 13.40 -10.48 -10.75
C ILE A 61 14.11 -9.12 -10.62
N CYS A 62 14.68 -8.85 -9.43
CA CYS A 62 15.39 -7.61 -9.16
C CYS A 62 16.70 -7.52 -9.94
N THR A 63 17.41 -8.64 -10.13
CA THR A 63 18.67 -8.70 -10.87
C THR A 63 18.46 -8.57 -12.38
N LEU A 64 17.59 -9.40 -12.96
CA LEU A 64 17.39 -9.59 -14.41
C LEU A 64 16.58 -8.49 -15.11
N ARG A 65 16.20 -7.43 -14.39
CA ARG A 65 15.41 -6.30 -14.92
C ARG A 65 14.04 -6.70 -15.46
N CYS A 66 13.42 -7.73 -14.90
CA CYS A 66 12.14 -8.27 -15.41
C CYS A 66 10.95 -7.30 -15.30
N LEU A 67 11.09 -6.21 -14.53
CA LEU A 67 10.04 -5.20 -14.38
C LEU A 67 10.23 -3.99 -15.32
N GLU A 68 11.33 -3.93 -16.07
CA GLU A 68 11.59 -2.93 -17.10
C GLU A 68 11.06 -3.40 -18.46
N GLU A 69 11.04 -2.54 -19.47
CA GLU A 69 10.65 -2.95 -20.83
C GLU A 69 11.62 -4.01 -21.39
N PRO A 70 11.13 -5.03 -22.13
CA PRO A 70 9.84 -5.09 -22.84
C PRO A 70 8.88 -6.20 -22.36
N TRP A 71 8.83 -6.52 -21.06
CA TRP A 71 8.03 -7.67 -20.58
C TRP A 71 6.51 -7.40 -20.60
N ASP A 72 5.73 -8.32 -21.18
CA ASP A 72 4.25 -8.27 -21.20
C ASP A 72 3.64 -8.54 -19.80
N ASN A 73 2.44 -7.99 -19.54
CA ASN A 73 1.63 -8.23 -18.32
C ASN A 73 2.23 -7.78 -16.95
N ARG A 74 3.24 -6.89 -16.92
CA ARG A 74 3.82 -6.33 -15.67
C ARG A 74 2.80 -5.71 -14.70
N ASN A 75 1.65 -5.27 -15.20
CA ASN A 75 0.58 -4.67 -14.39
C ASN A 75 0.10 -5.57 -13.24
N ARG A 76 0.20 -6.90 -13.39
CA ARG A 76 -0.19 -7.85 -12.33
C ARG A 76 0.73 -7.84 -11.12
N TYR A 77 1.95 -7.32 -11.28
CA TYR A 77 3.01 -7.34 -10.26
C TYR A 77 3.31 -5.96 -9.68
N ARG A 78 2.44 -4.99 -9.92
CA ARG A 78 2.49 -3.65 -9.33
C ARG A 78 2.12 -3.73 -7.86
N HIS A 79 3.11 -4.01 -7.03
CA HIS A 79 2.97 -4.01 -5.58
C HIS A 79 4.08 -3.17 -4.93
N PRO A 80 3.76 -2.22 -4.03
CA PRO A 80 4.74 -1.33 -3.41
C PRO A 80 5.93 -2.06 -2.78
N SER A 81 5.71 -3.23 -2.17
CA SER A 81 6.79 -4.01 -1.56
C SER A 81 7.78 -4.60 -2.58
N LEU A 82 7.29 -5.07 -3.74
CA LEU A 82 8.16 -5.61 -4.79
C LEU A 82 8.94 -4.47 -5.45
N LEU A 83 8.24 -3.37 -5.74
CA LEU A 83 8.82 -2.15 -6.28
C LEU A 83 9.90 -1.56 -5.36
N ASN A 84 9.69 -1.54 -4.04
CA ASN A 84 10.69 -1.09 -3.08
C ASN A 84 11.93 -2.00 -3.08
N ARG A 85 11.76 -3.32 -3.10
CA ARG A 85 12.90 -4.26 -3.22
C ARG A 85 13.65 -4.07 -4.54
N TYR A 86 12.91 -3.87 -5.62
CA TYR A 86 13.46 -3.62 -6.94
C TYR A 86 14.31 -2.33 -6.96
N LEU A 87 13.75 -1.21 -6.46
CA LEU A 87 14.45 0.07 -6.40
C LEU A 87 15.69 -0.01 -5.50
N CYS A 88 15.60 -0.64 -4.33
CA CYS A 88 16.75 -0.91 -3.45
C CYS A 88 17.87 -1.67 -4.18
N SER A 89 17.52 -2.66 -5.01
CA SER A 89 18.53 -3.41 -5.78
C SER A 89 19.26 -2.54 -6.81
N LYS A 90 18.57 -1.56 -7.40
CA LYS A 90 19.14 -0.62 -8.38
C LYS A 90 19.88 0.53 -7.73
N ALA A 91 19.56 0.88 -6.49
CA ALA A 91 20.23 1.92 -5.72
C ALA A 91 21.57 1.48 -5.12
N LYS A 92 21.97 0.20 -5.26
CA LYS A 92 23.27 -0.30 -4.79
C LYS A 92 24.45 0.44 -5.48
N PRO A 93 25.56 0.68 -4.76
CA PRO A 93 26.76 1.28 -5.34
C PRO A 93 27.21 0.52 -6.60
N GLY A 94 27.53 1.25 -7.66
CA GLY A 94 27.92 0.69 -8.98
C GLY A 94 26.78 0.50 -9.98
N LEU A 95 25.54 0.27 -9.52
CA LEU A 95 24.35 0.22 -10.39
C LEU A 95 23.56 1.53 -10.39
N ALA A 96 23.71 2.33 -9.32
CA ALA A 96 22.94 3.54 -9.09
C ALA A 96 23.13 4.64 -10.14
N SER A 97 24.26 4.66 -10.86
CA SER A 97 24.54 5.65 -11.91
C SER A 97 23.65 5.49 -13.15
N ARG A 98 22.95 4.36 -13.28
CA ARG A 98 22.15 4.02 -14.45
C ARG A 98 20.81 4.75 -14.52
N TYR A 99 20.20 5.07 -13.38
CA TYR A 99 18.90 5.71 -13.32
C TYR A 99 18.98 7.04 -12.56
N TYR A 100 18.20 8.02 -13.02
CA TYR A 100 18.17 9.35 -12.40
C TYR A 100 17.82 9.28 -10.91
N ILE A 101 16.74 8.56 -10.57
CA ILE A 101 16.27 8.51 -9.18
C ILE A 101 17.25 7.79 -8.25
N THR A 102 17.94 6.74 -8.73
CA THR A 102 18.95 6.03 -7.94
C THR A 102 20.20 6.88 -7.75
N LYS A 103 20.57 7.69 -8.74
CA LYS A 103 21.61 8.71 -8.62
C LYS A 103 21.21 9.77 -7.60
N SER A 104 19.98 10.28 -7.67
CA SER A 104 19.45 11.27 -6.71
C SER A 104 19.49 10.74 -5.27
N ILE A 105 19.04 9.49 -5.05
CA ILE A 105 19.13 8.81 -3.74
C ILE A 105 20.58 8.77 -3.24
N ASN A 106 21.52 8.29 -4.05
CA ASN A 106 22.91 8.16 -3.62
C ASN A 106 23.56 9.53 -3.38
N ASN A 107 23.36 10.49 -4.27
CA ASN A 107 23.88 11.84 -4.13
C ASN A 107 23.37 12.53 -2.84
N SER A 108 22.09 12.38 -2.50
CA SER A 108 21.55 12.94 -1.25
C SER A 108 22.11 12.25 -0.01
N VAL A 109 22.30 10.93 -0.04
CA VAL A 109 22.95 10.20 1.06
C VAL A 109 24.41 10.61 1.20
N ASP A 110 25.16 10.64 0.10
CA ASP A 110 26.56 11.06 0.08
C ASP A 110 26.72 12.48 0.61
N PHE A 111 25.88 13.43 0.17
CA PHE A 111 25.91 14.81 0.65
C PHE A 111 25.68 14.91 2.17
N ILE A 112 24.74 14.14 2.72
CA ILE A 112 24.51 14.11 4.17
C ILE A 112 25.72 13.50 4.90
N LEU A 113 26.28 12.42 4.37
CA LEU A 113 27.41 11.71 4.99
C LEU A 113 28.73 12.47 4.89
N GLU A 114 28.94 13.27 3.85
CA GLU A 114 30.09 14.17 3.72
C GLU A 114 30.08 15.25 4.82
N GLN A 115 28.91 15.74 5.18
CA GLN A 115 28.74 16.71 6.27
C GLN A 115 28.79 16.03 7.65
N PHE A 116 28.40 14.75 7.74
CA PHE A 116 28.24 14.00 8.99
C PHE A 116 28.78 12.56 8.85
N PRO A 117 30.12 12.36 8.84
CA PRO A 117 30.74 11.07 8.57
C PRO A 117 30.40 9.97 9.59
N GLU A 118 30.00 10.33 10.81
CA GLU A 118 29.59 9.39 11.86
C GLU A 118 28.38 8.52 11.47
N LEU A 119 27.62 8.95 10.47
CA LEU A 119 26.40 8.29 10.02
C LEU A 119 26.66 7.22 8.94
N ASP A 120 27.89 7.04 8.44
CA ASP A 120 28.20 6.15 7.31
C ASP A 120 27.84 4.68 7.61
N SER A 121 27.92 4.27 8.88
CA SER A 121 27.46 2.94 9.34
C SER A 121 25.99 2.62 9.02
N LYS A 122 25.15 3.65 8.80
CA LYS A 122 23.72 3.54 8.49
C LYS A 122 23.38 3.80 7.03
N ARG A 123 24.38 3.99 6.16
CA ARG A 123 24.20 4.26 4.72
C ARG A 123 23.17 3.36 4.05
N GLU A 124 23.28 2.04 4.24
CA GLU A 124 22.37 1.07 3.62
C GLU A 124 20.92 1.23 4.12
N GLU A 125 20.74 1.53 5.40
CA GLU A 125 19.43 1.80 6.01
C GLU A 125 18.80 3.06 5.40
N TYR A 126 19.59 4.14 5.25
CA TYR A 126 19.14 5.39 4.64
C TYR A 126 18.75 5.22 3.18
N THR A 127 19.57 4.53 2.39
CA THR A 127 19.23 4.21 1.00
C THR A 127 17.91 3.45 0.92
N LYS A 128 17.68 2.47 1.79
CA LYS A 128 16.42 1.71 1.85
C LYS A 128 15.23 2.60 2.23
N ASN A 129 15.39 3.49 3.20
CA ASN A 129 14.34 4.42 3.62
C ASN A 129 13.99 5.42 2.51
N LEU A 130 14.97 5.94 1.77
CA LEU A 130 14.73 6.82 0.63
C LEU A 130 14.09 6.08 -0.54
N CYS A 131 14.51 4.84 -0.85
CA CYS A 131 13.83 4.01 -1.84
C CYS A 131 12.34 3.83 -1.47
N ARG A 132 12.08 3.55 -0.19
CA ARG A 132 10.71 3.48 0.32
C ARG A 132 10.00 4.81 0.13
N CYS A 133 10.60 5.94 0.49
CA CYS A 133 10.03 7.27 0.32
C CYS A 133 9.58 7.53 -1.11
N VAL A 134 10.47 7.33 -2.09
CA VAL A 134 10.19 7.47 -3.53
C VAL A 134 8.95 6.67 -3.94
N VAL A 135 8.85 5.42 -3.48
CA VAL A 135 7.73 4.52 -3.80
C VAL A 135 6.43 4.97 -3.12
N GLN A 136 6.51 5.47 -1.88
CA GLN A 136 5.34 5.87 -1.13
C GLN A 136 4.74 7.19 -1.60
N THR A 137 5.57 8.15 -2.00
CA THR A 137 5.13 9.46 -2.48
C THR A 137 4.78 9.42 -3.98
N SER A 138 5.31 8.44 -4.72
CA SER A 138 4.99 8.17 -6.12
C SER A 138 3.50 8.20 -6.46
N ARG A 139 3.14 8.95 -7.52
CA ARG A 139 1.79 8.93 -8.12
C ARG A 139 1.54 7.72 -9.05
N THR A 140 2.58 6.96 -9.33
CA THR A 140 2.54 5.80 -10.24
C THR A 140 3.06 4.55 -9.54
N ASP A 141 2.48 3.41 -9.87
CA ASP A 141 2.95 2.09 -9.46
C ASP A 141 3.79 1.41 -10.55
N ASP A 142 4.09 2.13 -11.65
CA ASP A 142 4.93 1.69 -12.75
C ASP A 142 6.43 1.89 -12.45
N VAL A 143 7.19 0.80 -12.57
CA VAL A 143 8.62 0.75 -12.25
C VAL A 143 9.44 1.62 -13.20
N THR A 144 9.15 1.56 -14.50
CA THR A 144 9.84 2.37 -15.51
C THR A 144 9.64 3.86 -15.22
N SER A 145 8.40 4.28 -14.98
CA SER A 145 8.07 5.67 -14.64
C SER A 145 8.76 6.14 -13.37
N ILE A 146 8.96 5.27 -12.38
CA ILE A 146 9.69 5.62 -11.15
C ILE A 146 11.19 5.75 -11.39
N LEU A 147 11.80 4.79 -12.10
CA LEU A 147 13.23 4.80 -12.40
C LEU A 147 13.63 5.99 -13.27
N HIS A 148 12.78 6.29 -14.25
CA HIS A 148 12.96 7.39 -15.19
C HIS A 148 12.20 8.65 -14.77
N ARG A 149 11.81 8.77 -13.48
CA ARG A 149 11.16 9.96 -12.95
C ARG A 149 12.06 11.18 -13.17
N TYR A 150 11.89 11.82 -14.32
CA TYR A 150 12.17 13.22 -14.53
C TYR A 150 10.99 13.94 -13.90
N LEU A 151 11.23 14.94 -13.06
CA LEU A 151 10.13 15.82 -12.62
C LEU A 151 9.40 16.26 -13.90
N GLU A 152 8.09 16.02 -13.96
CA GLU A 152 7.19 16.56 -14.98
C GLU A 152 7.08 18.09 -14.82
N THR A 153 8.22 18.78 -14.89
CA THR A 153 8.37 20.23 -14.97
C THR A 153 8.75 20.66 -16.38
N SER A 154 8.75 19.75 -17.35
CA SER A 154 8.86 20.08 -18.78
C SER A 154 7.82 19.27 -19.52
N GLY A 155 6.76 19.94 -19.99
CA GLY A 155 5.62 19.32 -20.67
C GLY A 155 5.95 18.75 -22.05
N HIS A 156 6.85 17.77 -22.13
CA HIS A 156 7.18 17.05 -23.35
C HIS A 156 7.32 15.55 -23.02
N TYR A 157 6.27 14.78 -23.31
CA TYR A 157 6.42 13.35 -23.55
C TYR A 157 7.28 13.14 -24.81
N PRO A 158 8.28 12.24 -24.83
CA PRO A 158 8.61 11.53 -26.04
C PRO A 158 7.44 10.57 -26.31
N THR A 159 6.57 10.96 -27.23
CA THR A 159 5.46 10.14 -27.71
C THR A 159 6.01 8.91 -28.44
N HIS A 160 6.12 7.78 -27.75
CA HIS A 160 6.08 6.48 -28.40
C HIS A 160 4.70 5.86 -28.21
N GLN A 161 3.88 6.10 -29.23
CA GLN A 161 2.75 5.30 -29.73
C GLN A 161 2.08 4.33 -28.76
N THR A 162 0.88 4.69 -28.27
CA THR A 162 -0.32 3.85 -28.44
C THR A 162 -1.56 4.74 -28.49
N SER A 163 -2.19 4.75 -29.66
CA SER A 163 -3.42 5.46 -29.96
C SER A 163 -4.60 4.88 -29.16
N SER A 164 -5.54 5.77 -28.77
CA SER A 164 -6.87 5.48 -28.20
C SER A 164 -7.07 5.72 -26.69
N ARG A 165 -6.57 6.86 -26.16
CA ARG A 165 -6.98 7.35 -24.83
C ARG A 165 -7.18 8.87 -24.69
N ASN A 166 -7.28 9.59 -25.82
CA ASN A 166 -7.32 11.06 -25.83
C ASN A 166 -8.73 11.69 -25.80
N ALA A 167 -9.78 10.94 -25.49
CA ALA A 167 -11.13 11.51 -25.41
C ALA A 167 -11.59 11.85 -23.97
N ALA A 168 -10.88 11.39 -22.93
CA ALA A 168 -11.27 11.58 -21.53
C ALA A 168 -10.35 12.53 -20.73
N LEU A 169 -9.28 13.05 -21.35
CA LEU A 169 -8.30 13.93 -20.72
C LEU A 169 -8.56 15.43 -20.96
N ALA A 170 -9.39 15.79 -21.94
CA ALA A 170 -9.69 17.19 -22.25
C ALA A 170 -10.59 17.86 -21.18
N ASP A 171 -11.38 17.09 -20.43
CA ASP A 171 -12.30 17.64 -19.43
C ASP A 171 -11.64 17.89 -18.05
N LEU A 172 -10.41 17.42 -17.82
CA LEU A 172 -9.67 17.68 -16.56
C LEU A 172 -8.68 18.85 -16.66
N GLU A 173 -8.30 19.26 -17.87
CA GLU A 173 -7.34 20.34 -18.11
C GLU A 173 -7.92 21.75 -17.83
N GLY A 174 -9.25 21.87 -17.73
CA GLY A 174 -9.94 23.14 -17.46
C GLY A 174 -9.86 23.65 -16.02
N SER A 175 -9.40 22.84 -15.05
CA SER A 175 -9.54 23.18 -13.62
C SER A 175 -8.23 23.40 -12.85
N ILE A 176 -7.06 23.28 -13.50
CA ILE A 176 -5.75 23.33 -12.82
C ILE A 176 -5.01 24.68 -13.00
N ASN A 177 -5.48 25.57 -13.88
CA ASN A 177 -4.80 26.85 -14.16
C ASN A 177 -5.06 27.97 -13.13
N GLY A 178 -5.40 27.64 -11.88
CA GLY A 178 -5.81 28.63 -10.86
C GLY A 178 -4.75 29.02 -9.82
N LYS A 179 -3.60 28.33 -9.72
CA LYS A 179 -2.55 28.68 -8.76
C LYS A 179 -1.20 28.67 -9.46
N GLY A 180 -0.67 29.87 -9.71
CA GLY A 180 0.63 30.07 -10.34
C GLY A 180 1.73 29.40 -9.53
N TYR A 181 2.26 28.29 -10.03
CA TYR A 181 3.56 27.77 -9.63
C TYR A 181 4.58 28.42 -10.55
N SER A 182 5.34 29.37 -10.00
CA SER A 182 6.48 29.96 -10.70
C SER A 182 7.57 28.90 -10.85
N PHE A 183 7.94 28.60 -12.10
CA PHE A 183 9.13 27.81 -12.42
C PHE A 183 10.36 28.58 -11.96
N ILE A 184 11.10 28.02 -10.99
CA ILE A 184 12.47 28.44 -10.70
C ILE A 184 13.37 27.37 -11.30
N GLU A 185 14.19 27.74 -12.28
CA GLU A 185 15.31 26.90 -12.73
C GLU A 185 16.32 26.82 -11.58
N HIS A 186 16.19 25.81 -10.72
CA HIS A 186 17.17 25.56 -9.67
C HIS A 186 18.48 25.09 -10.32
N SER A 187 19.61 25.70 -9.95
CA SER A 187 20.93 25.17 -10.29
C SER A 187 21.05 23.73 -9.78
N GLU A 188 21.84 22.87 -10.44
CA GLU A 188 22.02 21.47 -10.01
C GLU A 188 22.40 21.36 -8.51
N GLY A 189 23.13 22.35 -7.98
CA GLY A 189 23.47 22.46 -6.57
C GLY A 189 22.29 22.79 -5.66
N ALA A 190 21.39 23.71 -6.04
CA ALA A 190 20.20 24.03 -5.25
C ALA A 190 19.26 22.81 -5.14
N LYS A 191 19.06 22.10 -6.25
CA LYS A 191 18.26 20.87 -6.26
C LYS A 191 18.85 19.76 -5.39
N LEU A 192 20.18 19.65 -5.34
CA LEU A 192 20.85 18.69 -4.46
C LEU A 192 20.58 18.98 -2.98
N ILE A 193 20.65 20.24 -2.55
CA ILE A 193 20.41 20.62 -1.16
C ILE A 193 18.93 20.41 -0.79
N GLU A 194 17.99 20.76 -1.68
CA GLU A 194 16.56 20.50 -1.48
C GLU A 194 16.24 19.00 -1.34
N ASN A 195 16.81 18.17 -2.23
CA ASN A 195 16.70 16.72 -2.14
C ASN A 195 17.35 16.19 -0.85
N ALA A 196 18.53 16.69 -0.47
CA ALA A 196 19.20 16.31 0.77
C ALA A 196 18.39 16.72 2.01
N PHE A 197 17.70 17.86 1.98
CA PHE A 197 16.80 18.29 3.04
C PHE A 197 15.60 17.36 3.20
N ALA A 198 14.91 17.02 2.10
CA ALA A 198 13.84 16.02 2.16
C ALA A 198 14.37 14.63 2.58
N ALA A 199 15.57 14.25 2.14
CA ALA A 199 16.20 13.02 2.57
C ALA A 199 16.50 13.02 4.08
N ALA A 200 17.03 14.13 4.62
CA ALA A 200 17.25 14.33 6.06
C ALA A 200 15.94 14.21 6.86
N CYS A 201 14.84 14.73 6.33
CA CYS A 201 13.51 14.57 6.89
C CYS A 201 13.06 13.10 6.93
N CYS A 202 13.33 12.33 5.87
CA CYS A 202 12.98 10.91 5.79
C CYS A 202 13.82 10.03 6.73
N ILE A 203 15.09 10.36 6.96
CA ILE A 203 15.99 9.55 7.81
C ILE A 203 15.95 9.97 9.29
N GLY A 204 15.37 11.13 9.58
CA GLY A 204 15.18 11.60 10.94
C GLY A 204 16.33 12.43 11.50
N TYR A 205 17.08 13.14 10.66
CA TYR A 205 18.29 13.82 11.09
C TYR A 205 18.05 15.32 11.39
N ALA A 206 17.61 15.59 12.61
CA ALA A 206 17.24 16.92 13.08
C ALA A 206 18.32 18.02 12.91
N PRO A 207 19.63 17.78 13.15
CA PRO A 207 20.65 18.84 13.04
C PRO A 207 20.76 19.43 11.63
N PHE A 208 20.67 18.59 10.59
CA PHE A 208 20.67 19.07 9.20
C PHE A 208 19.41 19.89 8.91
N ILE A 209 18.26 19.43 9.39
CA ILE A 209 16.99 20.11 9.14
C ILE A 209 16.98 21.48 9.81
N GLN A 210 17.41 21.58 11.07
CA GLN A 210 17.51 22.85 11.79
C GLN A 210 18.44 23.85 11.10
N ARG A 211 19.52 23.38 10.46
CA ARG A 211 20.46 24.23 9.72
C ARG A 211 19.83 24.88 8.48
N TYR A 212 18.96 24.15 7.78
CA TYR A 212 18.41 24.57 6.47
C TYR A 212 16.91 24.91 6.51
N ALA A 213 16.24 24.79 7.66
CA ALA A 213 14.81 25.04 7.81
C ALA A 213 14.40 26.46 7.39
N ASN A 214 15.25 27.46 7.64
CA ASN A 214 14.97 28.86 7.25
C ASN A 214 15.14 29.12 5.74
N GLU A 215 15.83 28.23 5.02
CA GLU A 215 16.16 28.40 3.60
C GLU A 215 15.23 27.58 2.70
N ILE A 216 14.77 26.42 3.18
CA ILE A 216 14.03 25.44 2.38
C ILE A 216 12.65 25.24 2.99
N ARG A 217 11.62 25.61 2.22
CA ARG A 217 10.23 25.45 2.65
C ARG A 217 9.83 23.98 2.69
N ALA A 218 8.98 23.62 3.65
CA ALA A 218 8.48 22.26 3.82
C ALA A 218 7.58 21.74 2.67
N ASP A 219 7.10 22.62 1.78
CA ASP A 219 6.31 22.32 0.58
C ASP A 219 7.14 22.31 -0.73
N THR A 220 8.47 22.39 -0.62
CA THR A 220 9.37 22.32 -1.77
C THR A 220 9.25 20.96 -2.46
N ILE A 221 9.12 20.96 -3.79
CA ILE A 221 9.00 19.74 -4.58
C ILE A 221 10.40 19.13 -4.76
N THR A 222 10.61 17.94 -4.19
CA THR A 222 11.87 17.19 -4.32
C THR A 222 11.63 15.85 -5.02
N ASP A 223 12.71 15.14 -5.35
CA ASP A 223 12.62 13.80 -5.93
C ASP A 223 12.01 12.76 -4.95
N PHE A 224 11.95 13.10 -3.66
CA PHE A 224 11.40 12.27 -2.58
C PHE A 224 9.97 12.66 -2.16
N GLY A 225 9.38 13.68 -2.80
CA GLY A 225 8.12 14.30 -2.39
C GLY A 225 8.37 15.64 -1.68
N TRP A 226 7.43 16.10 -0.87
CA TRP A 226 7.65 17.27 -0.02
C TRP A 226 8.43 16.86 1.24
N PRO A 227 9.30 17.72 1.80
CA PRO A 227 9.97 17.44 3.08
C PRO A 227 9.00 16.96 4.18
N VAL A 228 7.81 17.55 4.26
CA VAL A 228 6.75 17.12 5.18
C VAL A 228 6.29 15.68 4.93
N THR A 229 6.15 15.24 3.67
CA THR A 229 5.73 13.87 3.36
C THR A 229 6.87 12.87 3.55
N ALA A 230 8.11 13.29 3.33
CA ALA A 230 9.30 12.51 3.63
C ALA A 230 9.42 12.22 5.14
N ALA A 231 9.19 13.22 6.00
CA ALA A 231 9.14 13.04 7.46
C ALA A 231 8.05 12.04 7.89
N ILE A 232 6.89 12.07 7.21
CA ILE A 232 5.80 11.11 7.45
C ILE A 232 6.19 9.68 7.05
N VAL A 233 6.92 9.47 5.94
CA VAL A 233 7.40 8.13 5.55
C VAL A 233 8.44 7.59 6.54
N GLY A 234 9.33 8.46 7.03
CA GLY A 234 10.35 8.11 8.02
C GLY A 234 9.78 7.83 9.40
N GLY A 235 8.64 8.44 9.73
CA GLY A 235 7.99 8.29 11.03
C GLY A 235 8.59 9.18 12.11
N HIS A 236 9.10 10.36 11.74
CA HIS A 236 9.80 11.27 12.65
C HIS A 236 8.88 12.41 13.12
N GLY A 237 8.24 12.23 14.28
CA GLY A 237 7.20 13.14 14.80
C GLY A 237 7.74 14.53 15.14
N GLU A 238 8.88 14.59 15.81
CA GLU A 238 9.54 15.84 16.21
C GLU A 238 9.94 16.68 14.99
N ILE A 239 10.41 16.03 13.92
CA ILE A 239 10.74 16.70 12.66
C ILE A 239 9.47 17.20 11.99
N LEU A 240 8.40 16.41 12.00
CA LEU A 240 7.13 16.86 11.46
C LEU A 240 6.60 18.07 12.24
N GLU A 241 6.70 18.09 13.56
CA GLU A 241 6.33 19.26 14.37
C GLU A 241 7.12 20.50 13.94
N LEU A 242 8.44 20.38 13.81
CA LEU A 242 9.33 21.45 13.33
C LEU A 242 8.90 21.99 11.95
N LEU A 243 8.55 21.10 11.01
CA LEU A 243 8.15 21.48 9.65
C LEU A 243 6.74 22.10 9.59
N MET A 244 5.84 21.72 10.50
CA MET A 244 4.44 22.17 10.49
C MET A 244 4.25 23.53 11.18
N GLU A 245 5.22 24.01 11.97
CA GLU A 245 5.23 25.38 12.51
C GLU A 245 5.18 26.45 11.40
N GLU A 246 5.66 26.12 10.18
CA GLU A 246 5.78 27.03 9.04
C GLU A 246 4.47 27.24 8.21
N SER A 247 3.29 26.88 8.74
CA SER A 247 2.01 26.95 8.00
C SER A 247 1.96 26.10 6.72
N CYS A 248 2.70 24.99 6.69
CA CYS A 248 2.67 24.05 5.57
C CYS A 248 1.42 23.17 5.63
N GLY A 249 0.60 23.20 4.58
CA GLY A 249 -0.51 22.26 4.42
C GLY A 249 -0.01 20.88 3.99
N ILE A 250 -0.72 19.82 4.37
CA ILE A 250 -0.42 18.47 3.89
C ILE A 250 -1.20 18.22 2.60
N ASN A 251 -0.48 18.08 1.48
CA ASN A 251 -1.09 17.78 0.19
C ASN A 251 -1.42 16.29 0.06
N GLU A 252 -2.69 15.98 -0.17
CA GLU A 252 -3.17 14.59 -0.32
C GLU A 252 -2.56 13.86 -1.52
N THR A 253 -2.25 14.59 -2.59
CA THR A 253 -1.66 14.03 -3.82
C THR A 253 -0.22 13.56 -3.63
N GLU A 254 0.47 14.04 -2.59
CA GLU A 254 1.85 13.66 -2.23
C GLU A 254 1.91 12.82 -0.94
N TYR A 255 0.77 12.59 -0.28
CA TYR A 255 0.70 11.84 0.96
C TYR A 255 1.05 10.35 0.76
N PRO A 256 1.85 9.71 1.63
CA PRO A 256 2.29 8.31 1.47
C PRO A 256 1.17 7.31 1.19
N THR A 257 1.36 6.41 0.22
CA THR A 257 0.36 5.38 -0.10
C THR A 257 0.16 4.36 1.02
N THR A 258 1.21 3.96 1.73
CA THR A 258 1.15 3.02 2.86
C THR A 258 1.95 3.57 4.04
N LEU A 259 1.51 3.24 5.26
CA LEU A 259 2.19 3.60 6.51
C LEU A 259 2.45 2.35 7.34
N PRO A 260 3.58 2.27 8.06
CA PRO A 260 3.79 1.26 9.10
C PRO A 260 2.79 1.35 10.25
N ARG A 261 2.64 0.24 10.99
CA ARG A 261 1.79 0.16 12.19
C ARG A 261 2.22 1.10 13.33
N ASN A 262 3.49 1.46 13.43
CA ASN A 262 4.01 2.33 14.48
C ASN A 262 3.85 3.84 14.17
N HIS A 263 3.10 4.21 13.13
CA HIS A 263 2.90 5.62 12.76
C HIS A 263 1.72 6.29 13.48
N GLY A 264 1.09 5.64 14.46
CA GLY A 264 0.06 6.26 15.30
C GLY A 264 0.43 7.64 15.87
N PRO A 265 1.61 7.80 16.50
CA PRO A 265 2.07 9.10 17.01
C PRO A 265 2.18 10.16 15.90
N MET A 266 2.66 9.79 14.72
CA MET A 266 2.72 10.69 13.55
C MET A 266 1.35 11.22 13.16
N LEU A 267 0.35 10.32 13.13
CA LEU A 267 -1.02 10.67 12.77
C LEU A 267 -1.63 11.66 13.78
N ARG A 268 -1.24 11.57 15.05
CA ARG A 268 -1.64 12.54 16.10
C ARG A 268 -1.06 13.93 15.84
N VAL A 269 0.22 14.02 15.51
CA VAL A 269 0.87 15.29 15.14
C VAL A 269 0.17 15.91 13.93
N ILE A 270 -0.08 15.12 12.89
CA ILE A 270 -0.80 15.56 11.67
C ILE A 270 -2.18 16.11 12.03
N ALA A 271 -2.94 15.37 12.85
CA ALA A 271 -4.29 15.74 13.23
C ALA A 271 -4.38 17.05 14.01
N LEU A 272 -3.34 17.39 14.78
CA LEU A 272 -3.26 18.58 15.61
C LEU A 272 -2.63 19.80 14.93
N SER A 273 -2.11 19.62 13.72
CA SER A 273 -1.32 20.66 13.06
C SER A 273 -2.11 21.89 12.61
N SER A 274 -3.40 21.73 12.27
CA SER A 274 -4.25 22.85 11.88
C SER A 274 -4.73 23.67 13.07
N LYS A 275 -4.52 24.98 13.04
CA LYS A 275 -5.10 25.93 14.01
C LYS A 275 -6.59 26.18 13.77
N GLU A 276 -7.06 26.03 12.53
CA GLU A 276 -8.46 26.23 12.15
C GLU A 276 -9.32 25.03 12.52
N SER A 277 -10.44 25.30 13.18
CA SER A 277 -11.37 24.29 13.73
C SER A 277 -11.96 23.35 12.68
N GLU A 278 -12.40 23.86 11.53
CA GLU A 278 -13.00 23.03 10.46
C GLU A 278 -11.94 22.17 9.74
N ALA A 279 -10.82 22.77 9.32
CA ALA A 279 -9.72 22.03 8.71
C ALA A 279 -9.14 20.98 9.67
N ARG A 280 -9.12 21.25 10.98
CA ARG A 280 -8.70 20.30 12.02
C ARG A 280 -9.62 19.07 12.08
N GLN A 281 -10.94 19.23 11.95
CA GLN A 281 -11.85 18.08 11.90
C GLN A 281 -11.55 17.16 10.70
N GLU A 282 -11.25 17.73 9.54
CA GLU A 282 -10.91 16.96 8.35
C GLU A 282 -9.56 16.23 8.49
N TYR A 283 -8.54 16.87 9.08
CA TYR A 283 -7.27 16.20 9.39
C TYR A 283 -7.46 15.07 10.42
N LEU A 284 -8.27 15.27 11.46
CA LEU A 284 -8.62 14.24 12.43
C LEU A 284 -9.29 13.04 11.77
N ARG A 285 -10.25 13.28 10.89
CA ARG A 285 -10.95 12.23 10.13
C ARG A 285 -9.96 11.39 9.32
N ARG A 286 -9.09 12.06 8.56
CA ARG A 286 -8.07 11.40 7.72
C ARG A 286 -7.07 10.60 8.56
N ALA A 287 -6.55 11.22 9.61
CA ALA A 287 -5.60 10.60 10.52
C ALA A 287 -6.19 9.36 11.17
N MET A 288 -7.46 9.40 11.57
CA MET A 288 -8.12 8.26 12.19
C MET A 288 -8.36 7.12 11.20
N LEU A 289 -8.86 7.39 9.98
CA LEU A 289 -9.03 6.34 8.96
C LEU A 289 -7.68 5.70 8.59
N ARG A 290 -6.58 6.47 8.64
CA ARG A 290 -5.22 5.96 8.51
C ARG A 290 -4.80 5.09 9.69
N ALA A 291 -5.09 5.50 10.93
CA ALA A 291 -4.81 4.71 12.14
C ALA A 291 -5.53 3.34 12.10
N VAL A 292 -6.79 3.33 11.63
CA VAL A 292 -7.55 2.10 11.41
C VAL A 292 -6.89 1.23 10.34
N ALA A 293 -6.50 1.83 9.20
CA ALA A 293 -5.86 1.10 8.11
C ALA A 293 -4.54 0.42 8.53
N ILE A 294 -3.72 1.09 9.34
CA ILE A 294 -2.47 0.50 9.85
C ILE A 294 -2.66 -0.48 11.01
N GLY A 295 -3.87 -0.56 11.59
CA GLY A 295 -4.17 -1.45 12.71
C GLY A 295 -3.69 -0.96 14.07
N ASP A 296 -3.65 0.35 14.27
CA ASP A 296 -3.25 0.98 15.53
C ASP A 296 -4.51 1.38 16.33
N LEU A 297 -4.93 0.50 17.24
CA LEU A 297 -6.13 0.69 18.05
C LEU A 297 -5.99 1.85 19.03
N GLU A 298 -4.80 2.01 19.61
CA GLU A 298 -4.51 3.06 20.60
C GLU A 298 -4.61 4.43 19.93
N ALA A 299 -3.89 4.63 18.81
CA ALA A 299 -3.97 5.87 18.05
C ALA A 299 -5.38 6.13 17.52
N THR A 300 -6.11 5.09 17.11
CA THR A 300 -7.51 5.24 16.68
C THR A 300 -8.39 5.78 17.83
N CYS A 301 -8.27 5.21 19.03
CA CYS A 301 -9.04 5.64 20.20
C CYS A 301 -8.68 7.07 20.63
N ASP A 302 -7.39 7.41 20.61
CA ASP A 302 -6.91 8.75 20.96
C ASP A 302 -7.43 9.81 19.99
N LEU A 303 -7.31 9.56 18.68
CA LEU A 303 -7.81 10.45 17.63
C LEU A 303 -9.33 10.60 17.70
N LEU A 304 -10.05 9.52 18.01
CA LEU A 304 -11.49 9.54 18.22
C LEU A 304 -11.88 10.42 19.40
N ASN A 305 -11.19 10.28 20.54
CA ASN A 305 -11.44 11.08 21.74
C ASN A 305 -11.14 12.56 21.48
N LEU A 306 -10.05 12.85 20.79
CA LEU A 306 -9.69 14.20 20.38
C LEU A 306 -10.73 14.79 19.42
N SER A 307 -11.22 14.01 18.46
CA SER A 307 -12.30 14.42 17.57
C SER A 307 -13.58 14.77 18.33
N ARG A 308 -13.95 13.96 19.33
CA ARG A 308 -15.10 14.25 20.20
C ARG A 308 -14.96 15.55 20.99
N MET A 309 -13.75 15.86 21.46
CA MET A 309 -13.48 17.13 22.15
C MET A 309 -13.65 18.31 21.20
N VAL A 310 -12.98 18.27 20.04
CA VAL A 310 -13.05 19.33 19.02
C VAL A 310 -14.47 19.54 18.50
N HIS A 311 -15.25 18.46 18.34
CA HIS A 311 -16.66 18.56 17.95
C HIS A 311 -17.51 19.28 19.00
N ARG A 312 -17.32 19.01 20.30
CA ARG A 312 -18.05 19.72 21.37
C ARG A 312 -17.75 21.21 21.37
N ASP A 313 -16.52 21.59 21.07
CA ASP A 313 -16.11 23.00 21.03
C ASP A 313 -16.74 23.76 19.86
N ILE A 314 -16.91 23.10 18.71
CA ILE A 314 -17.45 23.70 17.48
C ILE A 314 -18.99 23.65 17.44
N HIS A 315 -19.57 22.56 17.93
CA HIS A 315 -21.00 22.25 17.82
C HIS A 315 -21.60 21.95 19.20
N ALA A 316 -21.50 22.92 20.12
CA ALA A 316 -22.00 22.81 21.48
C ALA A 316 -23.49 22.40 21.51
N GLY A 317 -23.79 21.26 22.12
CA GLY A 317 -25.16 20.76 22.30
C GLY A 317 -25.72 19.92 21.14
N LEU A 318 -24.98 19.76 20.04
CA LEU A 318 -25.32 18.76 19.02
C LEU A 318 -24.64 17.42 19.38
N PRO A 319 -25.29 16.26 19.14
CA PRO A 319 -24.62 14.97 19.22
C PRO A 319 -23.32 15.03 18.42
N PHE A 320 -22.29 14.27 18.82
CA PHE A 320 -21.13 14.05 17.96
C PHE A 320 -21.69 13.66 16.59
N ALA A 321 -21.63 14.59 15.64
CA ALA A 321 -22.40 14.46 14.43
C ALA A 321 -21.83 13.21 13.78
N ASP A 322 -22.65 12.16 13.77
CA ASP A 322 -22.36 10.99 12.99
C ASP A 322 -21.96 11.52 11.61
N TRP A 323 -20.85 11.03 11.06
CA TRP A 323 -20.19 11.58 9.87
C TRP A 323 -21.12 11.80 8.64
N ALA A 324 -22.38 11.37 8.75
CA ALA A 324 -23.54 11.61 7.92
C ALA A 324 -23.98 13.08 7.71
N GLN A 325 -23.30 14.11 8.24
CA GLN A 325 -23.66 15.52 7.96
C GLN A 325 -22.93 16.17 6.79
N SER A 326 -22.07 15.44 6.05
CA SER A 326 -21.84 15.83 4.66
C SER A 326 -23.13 15.54 3.88
N LYS A 327 -23.63 16.51 3.08
CA LYS A 327 -24.83 16.30 2.25
C LYS A 327 -24.72 15.07 1.34
N GLU A 328 -23.50 14.60 1.06
CA GLU A 328 -23.19 13.45 0.21
C GLU A 328 -23.31 12.10 0.95
N ASP A 329 -23.04 12.07 2.27
CA ASP A 329 -23.07 10.84 3.08
C ASP A 329 -24.41 10.62 3.80
N ALA A 330 -25.23 11.67 3.95
CA ALA A 330 -26.55 11.64 4.57
C ALA A 330 -27.53 10.60 3.99
N TYR A 331 -27.39 10.28 2.70
CA TYR A 331 -28.26 9.32 2.00
C TYR A 331 -27.70 7.88 1.94
N SER A 332 -26.48 7.64 2.42
CA SER A 332 -25.76 6.37 2.19
C SER A 332 -25.50 5.54 3.46
N GLY A 333 -26.07 5.89 4.62
CA GLY A 333 -25.80 5.19 5.88
C GLY A 333 -24.38 5.43 6.42
N GLY A 334 -23.78 6.57 6.05
CA GLY A 334 -22.39 6.94 6.37
C GLY A 334 -22.21 7.37 7.82
N GLY A 335 -22.01 6.39 8.71
CA GLY A 335 -21.67 6.65 10.11
C GLY A 335 -20.18 6.55 10.39
N LEU A 336 -19.75 7.13 11.51
CA LEU A 336 -18.36 7.04 11.95
C LEU A 336 -17.87 5.61 12.13
N PHE A 337 -18.58 4.88 12.97
CA PHE A 337 -18.21 3.52 13.28
C PHE A 337 -18.44 2.59 12.10
N ASN A 338 -19.34 2.93 11.16
CA ASN A 338 -19.51 2.20 9.89
C ASN A 338 -18.26 2.31 9.01
N ALA A 339 -17.69 3.51 8.89
CA ALA A 339 -16.44 3.73 8.15
C ALA A 339 -15.25 3.05 8.84
N VAL A 340 -15.14 3.13 10.18
CA VAL A 340 -14.10 2.40 10.94
C VAL A 340 -14.26 0.89 10.74
N LEU A 341 -15.48 0.36 10.85
CA LEU A 341 -15.77 -1.06 10.65
C LEU A 341 -15.38 -1.50 9.25
N PHE A 342 -15.80 -0.77 8.22
CA PHE A 342 -15.51 -1.11 6.83
C PHE A 342 -14.00 -1.14 6.54
N VAL A 343 -13.26 -0.11 6.98
CA VAL A 343 -11.80 -0.06 6.81
C VAL A 343 -11.11 -1.17 7.60
N ALA A 344 -11.54 -1.42 8.85
CA ALA A 344 -11.02 -2.52 9.65
C ALA A 344 -11.24 -3.88 8.97
N CYS A 345 -12.42 -4.11 8.39
CA CYS A 345 -12.73 -5.34 7.65
C CYS A 345 -11.88 -5.51 6.39
N TYR A 346 -11.62 -4.42 5.66
CA TYR A 346 -10.75 -4.41 4.50
C TYR A 346 -9.31 -4.81 4.85
N HIS A 347 -8.77 -4.29 5.95
CA HIS A 347 -7.40 -4.56 6.38
C HIS A 347 -7.25 -5.79 7.29
N GLY A 348 -8.37 -6.40 7.70
CA GLY A 348 -8.35 -7.60 8.56
C GLY A 348 -8.12 -7.33 10.04
N GLN A 349 -8.42 -6.11 10.49
CA GLN A 349 -8.20 -5.65 11.86
C GLN A 349 -9.34 -6.08 12.77
N GLU A 350 -9.28 -7.31 13.30
CA GLU A 350 -10.33 -7.90 14.14
C GLU A 350 -10.67 -7.05 15.39
N GLU A 351 -9.64 -6.55 16.09
CA GLU A 351 -9.83 -5.75 17.31
C GLU A 351 -10.58 -4.44 17.02
N LEU A 352 -10.19 -3.74 15.94
CA LEU A 352 -10.84 -2.51 15.50
C LEU A 352 -12.26 -2.75 14.97
N ALA A 353 -12.48 -3.86 14.27
CA ALA A 353 -13.83 -4.26 13.86
C ALA A 353 -14.72 -4.53 15.09
N SER A 354 -14.20 -5.23 16.10
CA SER A 354 -14.93 -5.47 17.36
C SER A 354 -15.21 -4.16 18.10
N TYR A 355 -14.24 -3.24 18.13
CA TYR A 355 -14.40 -1.92 18.71
C TYR A 355 -15.52 -1.14 18.03
N ALA A 356 -15.56 -1.11 16.69
CA ALA A 356 -16.60 -0.43 15.95
C ALA A 356 -18.00 -1.02 16.20
N ILE A 357 -18.13 -2.36 16.19
CA ILE A 357 -19.39 -3.05 16.48
C ILE A 357 -19.89 -2.75 17.89
N LYS A 358 -19.00 -2.68 18.89
CA LYS A 358 -19.35 -2.29 20.26
C LYS A 358 -19.82 -0.84 20.40
N ASN A 359 -19.49 0.01 19.43
CA ASN A 359 -19.92 1.41 19.35
C ASN A 359 -21.01 1.58 18.27
N ASP A 360 -21.93 0.61 18.18
CA ASP A 360 -23.13 0.65 17.33
C ASP A 360 -22.88 0.77 15.82
N ALA A 361 -21.72 0.30 15.32
CA ALA A 361 -21.56 0.11 13.88
C ALA A 361 -22.56 -0.93 13.34
N ASP A 362 -23.24 -0.59 12.24
CA ASP A 362 -24.08 -1.54 11.53
C ASP A 362 -23.19 -2.57 10.80
N VAL A 363 -23.31 -3.84 11.16
CA VAL A 363 -22.55 -4.95 10.57
C VAL A 363 -22.83 -5.16 9.09
N ASN A 364 -23.95 -4.64 8.58
CA ASN A 364 -24.33 -4.65 7.18
C ASN A 364 -24.23 -3.24 6.55
N CYS A 365 -23.48 -2.31 7.16
CA CYS A 365 -23.37 -0.94 6.70
C CYS A 365 -22.83 -0.82 5.26
N THR A 366 -23.16 0.28 4.60
CA THR A 366 -22.42 0.76 3.43
C THR A 366 -21.62 1.99 3.86
N PRO A 367 -20.29 2.04 3.65
CA PRO A 367 -19.51 3.20 4.05
C PRO A 367 -19.86 4.43 3.20
N GLY A 368 -19.75 5.62 3.79
CA GLY A 368 -19.90 6.89 3.08
C GLY A 368 -18.82 7.08 2.00
N ARG A 369 -19.06 7.96 1.02
CA ARG A 369 -18.11 8.23 -0.08
C ARG A 369 -16.77 8.78 0.42
N SER A 370 -16.81 9.50 1.54
CA SER A 370 -15.66 10.16 2.16
C SER A 370 -14.52 9.21 2.55
N VAL A 371 -14.76 7.90 2.70
CA VAL A 371 -13.68 6.93 3.00
C VAL A 371 -12.73 6.71 1.82
N TRP A 372 -13.19 6.92 0.58
CA TRP A 372 -12.36 6.79 -0.62
C TRP A 372 -11.56 8.05 -0.95
N GLY A 373 -11.90 9.20 -0.34
CA GLY A 373 -11.14 10.44 -0.50
C GLY A 373 -9.78 10.39 0.21
N VAL A 374 -9.60 9.49 1.18
CA VAL A 374 -8.34 9.37 1.91
C VAL A 374 -7.43 8.41 1.16
N ARG A 375 -6.37 8.95 0.52
CA ARG A 375 -5.32 8.16 -0.15
C ARG A 375 -4.87 7.04 0.79
N GLY A 376 -4.52 5.86 0.26
CA GLY A 376 -3.89 4.78 1.02
C GLY A 376 -4.69 4.11 2.15
N VAL A 377 -5.97 4.45 2.31
CA VAL A 377 -6.90 3.74 3.21
C VAL A 377 -7.63 2.63 2.46
N LEU A 378 -8.17 2.94 1.28
CA LEU A 378 -8.93 2.04 0.42
C LEU A 378 -8.44 2.16 -1.04
N PRO A 379 -8.75 1.20 -1.93
CA PRO A 379 -8.36 1.28 -3.33
C PRO A 379 -9.19 2.36 -4.03
N SER A 380 -8.59 3.05 -5.02
CA SER A 380 -9.26 4.14 -5.74
C SER A 380 -10.54 3.71 -6.46
N THR A 381 -10.66 2.42 -6.79
CA THR A 381 -11.89 1.84 -7.33
C THR A 381 -12.91 1.64 -6.22
N ARG A 382 -14.02 2.39 -6.29
CA ARG A 382 -15.14 2.22 -5.38
C ARG A 382 -15.78 0.85 -5.54
N THR A 383 -15.97 0.15 -4.44
CA THR A 383 -16.71 -1.11 -4.39
C THR A 383 -17.91 -0.92 -3.49
N ILE A 384 -19.11 -1.17 -4.01
CA ILE A 384 -20.32 -1.25 -3.20
C ILE A 384 -20.31 -2.66 -2.63
N SER A 385 -19.85 -2.79 -1.39
CA SER A 385 -19.77 -4.07 -0.70
C SER A 385 -20.05 -3.89 0.78
N SER A 386 -20.62 -4.91 1.41
CA SER A 386 -20.80 -4.97 2.86
C SER A 386 -19.46 -5.30 3.57
N PRO A 387 -19.35 -5.06 4.89
CA PRO A 387 -18.16 -5.43 5.66
C PRO A 387 -17.79 -6.91 5.52
N ILE A 388 -18.78 -7.80 5.48
CA ILE A 388 -18.54 -9.26 5.37
C ILE A 388 -18.04 -9.66 3.98
N GLU A 389 -18.55 -9.05 2.91
CA GLU A 389 -18.06 -9.26 1.54
C GLU A 389 -16.62 -8.79 1.39
N THR A 390 -16.31 -7.62 1.94
CA THR A 390 -14.97 -7.06 1.95
C THR A 390 -13.99 -7.95 2.71
N ALA A 391 -14.34 -8.36 3.94
CA ALA A 391 -13.51 -9.27 4.74
C ALA A 391 -13.31 -10.62 4.03
N ALA A 392 -14.35 -11.13 3.36
CA ALA A 392 -14.29 -12.38 2.62
C ALA A 392 -13.36 -12.32 1.41
N GLY A 393 -13.45 -11.27 0.59
CA GLY A 393 -12.55 -11.04 -0.54
C GLY A 393 -11.09 -10.80 -0.11
N ARG A 394 -10.86 -10.38 1.14
CA ARG A 394 -9.52 -10.18 1.70
C ARG A 394 -8.95 -11.40 2.39
N GLY A 395 -9.73 -12.48 2.55
CA GLY A 395 -9.26 -13.71 3.20
C GLY A 395 -9.31 -13.66 4.74
N ASN A 396 -9.95 -12.64 5.33
CA ASN A 396 -9.93 -12.35 6.76
C ASN A 396 -10.96 -13.19 7.52
N ASN A 397 -10.68 -14.49 7.67
CA ASN A 397 -11.64 -15.44 8.24
C ASN A 397 -12.03 -15.15 9.71
N THR A 398 -11.14 -14.56 10.51
CA THR A 398 -11.46 -14.14 11.88
C THR A 398 -12.52 -13.05 11.88
N VAL A 399 -12.34 -12.01 11.06
CA VAL A 399 -13.29 -10.91 10.88
C VAL A 399 -14.63 -11.42 10.31
N VAL A 400 -14.61 -12.34 9.34
CA VAL A 400 -15.85 -12.94 8.80
C VAL A 400 -16.66 -13.65 9.90
N ARG A 401 -15.99 -14.41 10.78
CA ARG A 401 -16.66 -15.05 11.92
C ARG A 401 -17.19 -14.04 12.93
N LEU A 402 -16.43 -12.98 13.21
CA LEU A 402 -16.86 -11.90 14.09
C LEU A 402 -18.13 -11.25 13.55
N LEU A 403 -18.13 -10.81 12.30
CA LEU A 403 -19.29 -10.19 11.66
C LEU A 403 -20.51 -11.10 11.67
N HIS A 404 -20.36 -12.37 11.30
CA HIS A 404 -21.46 -13.32 11.29
C HIS A 404 -22.05 -13.55 12.69
N LYS A 405 -21.19 -13.65 13.73
CA LYS A 405 -21.63 -13.76 15.13
C LYS A 405 -22.48 -12.56 15.57
N HIS A 406 -22.23 -11.39 14.99
CA HIS A 406 -22.96 -10.15 15.27
C HIS A 406 -24.11 -9.89 14.28
N GLY A 407 -24.54 -10.89 13.50
CA GLY A 407 -25.73 -10.80 12.66
C GLY A 407 -25.49 -10.39 11.20
N ALA A 408 -24.23 -10.32 10.74
CA ALA A 408 -23.95 -10.13 9.33
C ALA A 408 -24.42 -11.34 8.50
N THR A 409 -25.15 -11.07 7.43
CA THR A 409 -25.69 -12.12 6.56
C THR A 409 -24.60 -12.59 5.59
N ALA A 410 -24.38 -13.91 5.52
CA ALA A 410 -23.45 -14.48 4.55
C ALA A 410 -24.06 -14.43 3.15
N THR A 411 -23.52 -13.57 2.27
CA THR A 411 -24.07 -13.34 0.92
C THR A 411 -23.42 -14.24 -0.13
N PRO A 412 -24.12 -14.54 -1.26
CA PRO A 412 -23.50 -15.19 -2.41
C PRO A 412 -22.30 -14.42 -2.97
N THR A 413 -22.35 -13.08 -2.90
CA THR A 413 -21.24 -12.20 -3.30
C THR A 413 -20.00 -12.44 -2.44
N ALA A 414 -20.15 -12.54 -1.11
CA ALA A 414 -19.04 -12.82 -0.20
C ALA A 414 -18.39 -14.17 -0.53
N LEU A 415 -19.21 -15.20 -0.78
CA LEU A 415 -18.74 -16.53 -1.18
C LEU A 415 -18.02 -16.47 -2.53
N GLY A 416 -18.58 -15.78 -3.51
CA GLY A 416 -17.99 -15.60 -4.84
C GLY A 416 -16.62 -14.92 -4.78
N GLU A 417 -16.46 -13.85 -4.01
CA GLU A 417 -15.17 -13.16 -3.84
C GLU A 417 -14.13 -14.02 -3.10
N ALA A 418 -14.55 -14.77 -2.08
CA ALA A 418 -13.67 -15.73 -1.40
C ALA A 418 -13.22 -16.86 -2.35
N ALA A 419 -14.14 -17.38 -3.15
CA ALA A 419 -13.89 -18.46 -4.10
C ALA A 419 -12.95 -18.03 -5.24
N LYS A 420 -13.23 -16.89 -5.90
CA LYS A 420 -12.38 -16.33 -6.96
C LYS A 420 -10.93 -16.14 -6.53
N ARG A 421 -10.69 -15.88 -5.24
CA ARG A 421 -9.36 -15.61 -4.67
C ARG A 421 -8.75 -16.81 -3.93
N GLY A 422 -9.43 -17.97 -3.94
CA GLY A 422 -8.91 -19.20 -3.35
C GLY A 422 -8.93 -19.24 -1.82
N TRP A 423 -9.70 -18.38 -1.16
CA TRP A 423 -9.82 -18.33 0.31
C TRP A 423 -10.69 -19.48 0.85
N ILE A 424 -10.17 -20.72 0.80
CA ILE A 424 -10.92 -21.96 1.12
C ILE A 424 -11.52 -21.93 2.52
N VAL A 425 -10.76 -21.45 3.52
CA VAL A 425 -11.22 -21.39 4.91
C VAL A 425 -12.40 -20.41 5.04
N VAL A 426 -12.31 -19.25 4.39
CA VAL A 426 -13.39 -18.25 4.37
C VAL A 426 -14.62 -18.80 3.66
N ALA A 427 -14.46 -19.37 2.47
CA ALA A 427 -15.57 -19.96 1.71
C ALA A 427 -16.28 -21.07 2.51
N SER A 428 -15.51 -21.92 3.20
CA SER A 428 -16.05 -22.95 4.09
C SER A 428 -16.85 -22.36 5.26
N THR A 429 -16.36 -21.27 5.87
CA THR A 429 -17.07 -20.53 6.92
C THR A 429 -18.38 -19.94 6.41
N LEU A 430 -18.36 -19.31 5.23
CA LEU A 430 -19.54 -18.70 4.61
C LEU A 430 -20.61 -19.75 4.24
N LEU A 431 -20.20 -20.89 3.66
CA LEU A 431 -21.10 -22.01 3.36
C LEU A 431 -21.75 -22.58 4.62
N ARG A 432 -20.99 -22.71 5.72
CA ARG A 432 -21.53 -23.14 7.02
C ARG A 432 -22.48 -22.10 7.63
N ALA A 433 -22.23 -20.82 7.35
CA ALA A 433 -23.09 -19.70 7.73
C ALA A 433 -24.34 -19.55 6.82
N GLY A 434 -24.55 -20.45 5.85
CA GLY A 434 -25.73 -20.47 5.00
C GLY A 434 -25.61 -19.64 3.70
N ALA A 435 -24.41 -19.18 3.33
CA ALA A 435 -24.21 -18.55 2.03
C ALA A 435 -24.59 -19.51 0.90
N LYS A 436 -25.43 -19.04 -0.02
CA LYS A 436 -25.81 -19.78 -1.23
C LYS A 436 -24.83 -19.48 -2.36
N LEU A 437 -24.75 -20.40 -3.32
CA LEU A 437 -24.11 -20.11 -4.61
C LEU A 437 -24.88 -18.98 -5.33
N PRO A 438 -24.20 -18.20 -6.20
CA PRO A 438 -24.82 -17.17 -7.04
C PRO A 438 -26.14 -17.62 -7.72
N TYR A 439 -27.01 -16.65 -7.99
CA TYR A 439 -28.44 -16.87 -8.28
C TYR A 439 -28.72 -17.54 -9.64
N SER A 440 -27.75 -17.58 -10.56
CA SER A 440 -27.93 -18.20 -11.90
C SER A 440 -26.88 -19.26 -12.21
N THR A 441 -27.26 -20.24 -13.04
CA THR A 441 -26.34 -21.25 -13.59
C THR A 441 -25.17 -20.60 -14.34
N ALA A 442 -25.41 -19.53 -15.09
CA ALA A 442 -24.36 -18.80 -15.81
C ALA A 442 -23.33 -18.13 -14.89
N GLU A 443 -23.77 -17.54 -13.76
CA GLU A 443 -22.87 -16.95 -12.76
C GLU A 443 -22.11 -18.02 -11.98
N ASN A 444 -22.74 -19.16 -11.70
CA ASN A 444 -22.09 -20.31 -11.07
C ASN A 444 -21.02 -20.92 -11.99
N ASP A 445 -21.33 -21.09 -13.27
CA ASP A 445 -20.37 -21.54 -14.28
C ASP A 445 -19.23 -20.53 -14.43
N ALA A 446 -19.52 -19.22 -14.39
CA ALA A 446 -18.50 -18.18 -14.41
C ALA A 446 -17.61 -18.22 -13.16
N LEU A 447 -18.19 -18.48 -11.97
CA LEU A 447 -17.43 -18.63 -10.73
C LEU A 447 -16.50 -19.86 -10.81
N LEU A 448 -17.04 -21.03 -11.18
CA LEU A 448 -16.27 -22.27 -11.31
C LEU A 448 -15.16 -22.12 -12.36
N ARG A 449 -15.46 -21.50 -13.51
CA ARG A 449 -14.46 -21.21 -14.54
C ARG A 449 -13.31 -20.36 -13.99
N ASN A 450 -13.61 -19.28 -13.28
CA ASN A 450 -12.58 -18.44 -12.64
C ASN A 450 -11.75 -19.22 -11.61
N VAL A 451 -12.37 -20.08 -10.82
CA VAL A 451 -11.68 -20.90 -9.81
C VAL A 451 -10.73 -21.91 -10.47
N VAL A 452 -11.17 -22.53 -11.57
CA VAL A 452 -10.37 -23.48 -12.36
C VAL A 452 -9.23 -22.78 -13.09
N GLU A 453 -9.50 -21.66 -13.77
CA GLU A 453 -8.48 -20.86 -14.48
C GLU A 453 -7.38 -20.36 -13.53
N ARG A 454 -7.71 -20.10 -12.26
CA ARG A 454 -6.76 -19.70 -11.21
C ARG A 454 -6.11 -20.88 -10.48
N GLY A 455 -6.39 -22.12 -10.87
CA GLY A 455 -5.79 -23.32 -10.30
C GLY A 455 -6.22 -23.65 -8.87
N HIS A 456 -7.33 -23.10 -8.38
CA HIS A 456 -7.80 -23.29 -7.01
C HIS A 456 -8.56 -24.63 -6.85
N MET A 457 -7.88 -25.76 -7.09
CA MET A 457 -8.51 -27.09 -7.16
C MET A 457 -9.24 -27.52 -5.87
N ASN A 458 -8.72 -27.15 -4.71
CA ASN A 458 -9.38 -27.42 -3.42
C ASN A 458 -10.68 -26.63 -3.26
N MET A 459 -10.77 -25.43 -3.86
CA MET A 459 -12.01 -24.65 -3.89
C MET A 459 -13.04 -25.30 -4.83
N VAL A 460 -12.62 -25.83 -5.98
CA VAL A 460 -13.52 -26.58 -6.89
C VAL A 460 -14.16 -27.74 -6.16
N LYS A 461 -13.38 -28.54 -5.43
CA LYS A 461 -13.90 -29.66 -4.63
C LYS A 461 -14.91 -29.18 -3.59
N LEU A 462 -14.60 -28.09 -2.87
CA LEU A 462 -15.49 -27.52 -1.86
C LEU A 462 -16.86 -27.11 -2.46
N LEU A 463 -16.84 -26.43 -3.62
CA LEU A 463 -18.05 -25.94 -4.28
C LEU A 463 -18.82 -27.04 -5.01
N TRP A 464 -18.15 -28.09 -5.50
CA TRP A 464 -18.80 -29.22 -6.18
C TRP A 464 -19.63 -30.09 -5.22
N HIS A 465 -19.25 -30.13 -3.94
CA HIS A 465 -19.93 -30.91 -2.91
C HIS A 465 -21.08 -30.17 -2.20
N LYS A 466 -21.44 -28.96 -2.65
CA LYS A 466 -22.46 -28.10 -2.03
C LYS A 466 -23.47 -27.64 -3.07
#